data_AF-A0A7R9PA47-F1
#
_entry.id   AF-A0A7R9PA47-F1
#
_cell.length_a   1.000
_cell.length_b   1.000
_cell.length_c   1.000
_cell.angle_alpha   90.00
_cell.angle_beta   90.00
_cell.angle_gamma   90.00
#
_symmetry.space_group_name_H-M   'P 1'
#
loop_
_entity.id
_entity.type
_entity.pdbx_description
1 polymer ?
#
loop_
_entity_poly.entity_id
_entity_poly.type
_entity_poly.pdbx_seq_one_letter_code
_entity_poly.pdbx_strand_id
1 'polypeptide(L)'
;MRSEYTKEAKKRGATADGFEKLPDQIMQQSVDMKSMTDRIKVVAQFVAAQMSGPDPHRKCDVHQLELHLSEIKVELCNNVIPIGHIRVGSYLERALLFKILADRVGLPCALVRGQYSRAWIEVAIPQEERGQDEGGAEPAVPLRLLRPNLIVDLMNNVGELLLLHSYEGDMYCRKPV
;
A
#
# COMPACT_ATOMS: atom_id res chain seq x y z
N MET A 1 20.66 -3.12 38.18
CA MET A 1 19.59 -2.37 37.48
C MET A 1 19.81 -2.14 35.97
N ARG A 2 20.98 -2.45 35.38
CA ARG A 2 21.22 -2.32 33.92
C ARG A 2 21.10 -3.63 33.12
N SER A 3 20.70 -4.73 33.76
CA SER A 3 20.86 -6.09 33.23
C SER A 3 19.56 -6.79 32.80
N GLU A 4 18.40 -6.23 33.13
CA GLU A 4 17.11 -6.90 32.87
C GLU A 4 16.37 -6.33 31.66
N TYR A 5 16.54 -5.05 31.34
CA TYR A 5 15.92 -4.41 30.16
C TYR A 5 16.46 -4.92 28.81
N THR A 6 17.70 -5.41 28.75
CA THR A 6 18.29 -5.99 27.53
C THR A 6 17.86 -7.43 27.25
N LYS A 7 17.25 -8.12 28.22
CA LYS A 7 16.75 -9.49 28.02
C LYS A 7 15.32 -9.52 27.47
N GLU A 8 14.52 -8.48 27.70
CA GLU A 8 13.15 -8.40 27.21
C GLU A 8 13.04 -7.88 25.77
N ALA A 9 14.00 -7.05 25.34
CA ALA A 9 14.12 -6.63 23.93
C ALA A 9 14.49 -7.80 23.00
N LYS A 10 15.16 -8.85 23.50
CA LYS A 10 15.55 -10.03 22.71
C LYS A 10 14.43 -11.05 22.53
N LYS A 11 13.31 -10.92 23.28
CA LYS A 11 12.17 -11.86 23.22
C LYS A 11 10.99 -11.33 22.37
N ARG A 12 11.10 -10.11 21.83
CA ARG A 12 10.12 -9.51 20.91
C ARG A 12 10.76 -9.24 19.54
N GLY A 13 11.60 -10.16 19.08
CA GLY A 13 11.80 -10.32 17.65
C GLY A 13 10.46 -10.76 17.06
N ALA A 14 9.61 -9.79 16.72
CA ALA A 14 8.46 -9.99 15.86
C ALA A 14 9.04 -10.41 14.52
N THR A 15 9.14 -11.72 14.37
CA THR A 15 9.60 -12.51 13.24
C THR A 15 9.58 -11.73 11.91
N ALA A 16 10.76 -11.58 11.32
CA ALA A 16 10.93 -11.21 9.91
C ALA A 16 10.18 -12.19 8.97
N ASP A 17 9.78 -13.36 9.47
CA ASP A 17 9.04 -14.41 8.78
C ASP A 17 7.69 -13.98 8.17
N GLY A 18 7.10 -12.85 8.63
CA GLY A 18 5.82 -12.37 8.11
C GLY A 18 5.85 -11.97 6.62
N PHE A 19 7.03 -11.59 6.11
CA PHE A 19 7.21 -11.14 4.73
C PHE A 19 7.60 -12.27 3.76
N GLU A 20 8.08 -13.42 4.25
CA GLU A 20 8.65 -14.46 3.37
C GLU A 20 7.61 -15.36 2.70
N LYS A 21 6.46 -15.63 3.33
CA LYS A 21 5.50 -16.64 2.83
C LYS A 21 4.18 -16.08 2.32
N LEU A 22 3.83 -14.87 2.76
CA LEU A 22 2.55 -14.25 2.48
C LEU A 22 2.46 -13.50 1.12
N PRO A 23 3.56 -12.99 0.51
CA PRO A 23 3.49 -12.37 -0.82
C PRO A 23 3.06 -13.37 -1.89
N ASP A 24 3.62 -14.57 -1.89
CA ASP A 24 3.39 -15.57 -2.95
C ASP A 24 1.95 -16.07 -2.96
N GLN A 25 1.36 -16.25 -1.78
CA GLN A 25 0.00 -16.75 -1.64
C GLN A 25 -1.04 -15.74 -2.14
N ILE A 26 -0.82 -14.45 -1.87
CA ILE A 26 -1.67 -13.37 -2.38
C ILE A 26 -1.42 -13.11 -3.86
N MET A 27 -0.17 -13.22 -4.32
CA MET A 27 0.15 -13.14 -5.74
C MET A 27 -0.64 -14.20 -6.50
N GLN A 28 -0.69 -15.44 -6.00
CA GLN A 28 -1.44 -16.53 -6.62
C GLN A 28 -2.96 -16.29 -6.60
N GLN A 29 -3.51 -15.80 -5.48
CA GLN A 29 -4.93 -15.45 -5.38
C GLN A 29 -5.32 -14.28 -6.31
N SER A 30 -4.43 -13.29 -6.49
CA SER A 30 -4.69 -12.12 -7.34
C SER A 30 -4.63 -12.43 -8.84
N VAL A 31 -3.97 -13.52 -9.25
CA VAL A 31 -3.88 -13.94 -10.65
C VAL A 31 -5.18 -14.60 -11.13
N ASP A 32 -5.92 -15.23 -10.22
CA ASP A 32 -7.19 -15.92 -10.54
C ASP A 32 -8.40 -14.96 -10.58
N MET A 33 -8.23 -13.72 -10.13
CA MET A 33 -9.28 -12.71 -10.11
C MET A 33 -9.47 -12.03 -11.47
N LYS A 34 -10.71 -11.99 -11.95
CA LYS A 34 -11.06 -11.38 -13.25
C LYS A 34 -11.10 -9.85 -13.21
N SER A 35 -11.47 -9.23 -12.08
CA SER A 35 -11.58 -7.77 -11.96
C SER A 35 -10.31 -7.13 -11.42
N MET A 36 -9.83 -6.07 -12.09
CA MET A 36 -8.70 -5.28 -11.61
C MET A 36 -8.99 -4.59 -10.28
N THR A 37 -10.22 -4.16 -10.05
CA THR A 37 -10.65 -3.54 -8.79
C THR A 37 -10.45 -4.48 -7.62
N ASP A 38 -10.82 -5.75 -7.77
CA ASP A 38 -10.68 -6.72 -6.68
C ASP A 38 -9.22 -7.03 -6.39
N ARG A 39 -8.38 -7.12 -7.44
CA ARG A 39 -6.93 -7.29 -7.30
C ARG A 39 -6.31 -6.13 -6.54
N ILE A 40 -6.71 -4.90 -6.85
CA ILE A 40 -6.27 -3.69 -6.12
C ILE A 40 -6.70 -3.77 -4.65
N LYS A 41 -7.94 -4.16 -4.37
CA LYS A 41 -8.46 -4.29 -3.00
C LYS A 41 -7.66 -5.30 -2.18
N VAL A 42 -7.37 -6.47 -2.74
CA VAL A 42 -6.58 -7.51 -2.06
C VAL A 42 -5.16 -7.00 -1.75
N VAL A 43 -4.50 -6.36 -2.72
CA VAL A 43 -3.15 -5.79 -2.51
C VAL A 43 -3.18 -4.68 -1.45
N ALA A 44 -4.17 -3.80 -1.49
CA ALA A 44 -4.32 -2.71 -0.53
C ALA A 44 -4.52 -3.24 0.91
N GLN A 45 -5.40 -4.23 1.08
CA GLN A 45 -5.64 -4.87 2.37
C GLN A 45 -4.39 -5.54 2.92
N PHE A 46 -3.62 -6.21 2.08
CA PHE A 46 -2.35 -6.78 2.48
C PHE A 46 -1.35 -5.72 2.95
N VAL A 47 -1.19 -4.63 2.19
CA VAL A 47 -0.30 -3.52 2.57
C VAL A 47 -0.69 -2.96 3.94
N ALA A 48 -1.98 -2.73 4.17
CA ALA A 48 -2.47 -2.27 5.46
C ALA A 48 -2.18 -3.29 6.56
N ALA A 49 -2.43 -4.57 6.35
CA ALA A 49 -2.14 -5.62 7.33
C ALA A 49 -0.64 -5.68 7.70
N GLN A 50 0.26 -5.49 6.72
CA GLN A 50 1.71 -5.52 6.98
C GLN A 50 2.22 -4.28 7.72
N MET A 51 1.63 -3.11 7.45
CA MET A 51 2.13 -1.79 7.88
C MET A 51 1.22 -1.05 8.87
N SER A 52 0.31 -1.73 9.56
CA SER A 52 -0.53 -1.11 10.62
C SER A 52 0.08 -1.15 12.02
N GLY A 53 1.27 -1.75 12.17
CA GLY A 53 1.91 -1.87 13.48
C GLY A 53 1.22 -2.88 14.40
N PRO A 54 1.48 -2.80 15.72
CA PRO A 54 0.94 -3.74 16.70
C PRO A 54 -0.56 -3.54 16.98
N ASP A 55 -1.12 -2.38 16.67
CA ASP A 55 -2.54 -2.07 16.83
C ASP A 55 -3.14 -1.67 15.47
N PRO A 56 -3.93 -2.55 14.83
CA PRO A 56 -4.51 -2.29 13.52
C PRO A 56 -5.60 -1.20 13.53
N HIS A 57 -6.14 -0.84 14.70
CA HIS A 57 -7.20 0.17 14.81
C HIS A 57 -6.64 1.57 15.08
N ARG A 58 -5.37 1.67 15.49
CA ARG A 58 -4.72 2.94 15.75
C ARG A 58 -4.17 3.52 14.45
N LYS A 59 -4.56 4.76 14.14
CA LYS A 59 -3.96 5.50 13.03
C LYS A 59 -2.46 5.64 13.27
N CYS A 60 -1.67 5.35 12.23
CA CYS A 60 -0.24 5.59 12.26
C CYS A 60 0.03 7.08 12.42
N ASP A 61 0.59 7.47 13.56
CA ASP A 61 1.11 8.82 13.77
C ASP A 61 2.53 8.96 13.18
N VAL A 62 2.90 10.18 12.78
CA VAL A 62 4.23 10.52 12.28
C VAL A 62 5.29 10.16 13.31
N HIS A 63 5.04 10.44 14.59
CA HIS A 63 5.98 10.13 15.65
C HIS A 63 6.23 8.61 15.79
N GLN A 64 5.18 7.79 15.66
CA GLN A 64 5.34 6.33 15.72
C GLN A 64 6.15 5.79 14.54
N LEU A 65 5.93 6.34 13.35
CA LEU A 65 6.72 6.00 12.18
C LEU A 65 8.19 6.39 12.38
N GLU A 66 8.48 7.60 12.84
CA GLU A 66 9.85 8.06 13.07
C GLU A 66 10.60 7.22 14.11
N LEU A 67 9.93 6.85 15.20
CA LEU A 67 10.47 5.93 16.21
C LEU A 67 10.79 4.57 15.59
N HIS A 68 9.83 3.97 14.86
CA HIS A 68 9.99 2.67 14.20
C HIS A 68 11.17 2.68 13.22
N LEU A 69 11.27 3.72 12.38
CA LEU A 69 12.39 3.86 11.44
C LEU A 69 13.73 4.05 12.15
N SER A 70 13.75 4.75 13.29
CA SER A 70 14.97 4.97 14.07
C SER A 70 15.44 3.67 14.73
N GLU A 71 14.52 2.86 15.26
CA GLU A 71 14.82 1.54 15.83
C GLU A 71 15.45 0.62 14.77
N ILE A 72 14.89 0.56 13.56
CA ILE A 72 15.46 -0.25 12.48
C ILE A 72 16.86 0.23 12.09
N LYS A 73 17.11 1.54 12.00
CA LYS A 73 18.44 2.06 11.66
C LYS A 73 19.50 1.64 12.68
N VAL A 74 19.12 1.64 13.96
CA VAL A 74 19.99 1.18 15.04
C VAL A 74 20.23 -0.32 14.95
N GLU A 75 19.19 -1.11 14.68
CA GLU A 75 19.29 -2.57 14.53
C GLU A 75 20.19 -2.98 13.35
N LEU A 76 20.03 -2.31 12.19
CA LEU A 76 20.79 -2.61 10.97
C LEU A 76 22.17 -1.92 10.91
N CYS A 77 22.46 -1.01 11.83
CA CYS A 77 23.66 -0.17 11.83
C CYS A 77 23.86 0.62 10.50
N ASN A 78 22.78 0.99 9.81
CA ASN A 78 22.83 1.75 8.56
C ASN A 78 21.55 2.61 8.37
N ASN A 79 21.65 3.65 7.54
CA ASN A 79 20.55 4.53 7.18
C ASN A 79 19.64 4.00 6.06
N VAL A 80 20.02 2.90 5.41
CA VAL A 80 19.20 2.25 4.37
C VAL A 80 18.23 1.27 5.04
N ILE A 81 16.94 1.55 4.93
CA ILE A 81 15.88 0.72 5.50
C ILE A 81 15.21 -0.08 4.37
N PRO A 82 15.30 -1.42 4.40
CA PRO A 82 14.52 -2.27 3.50
C PRO A 82 13.03 -2.14 3.79
N ILE A 83 12.20 -2.04 2.73
CA ILE A 83 10.75 -1.88 2.86
C ILE A 83 10.09 -3.02 3.68
N GLY A 84 10.64 -4.24 3.59
CA GLY A 84 10.14 -5.41 4.32
C GLY A 84 10.33 -5.35 5.84
N HIS A 85 11.21 -4.48 6.34
CA HIS A 85 11.39 -4.27 7.78
C HIS A 85 10.41 -3.22 8.35
N ILE A 86 9.75 -2.45 7.49
CA ILE A 86 8.81 -1.41 7.90
C ILE A 86 7.47 -2.07 8.25
N ARG A 87 7.11 -2.05 9.54
CA ARG A 87 5.87 -2.62 10.10
C ARG A 87 4.85 -1.55 10.48
N VAL A 88 5.29 -0.31 10.61
CA VAL A 88 4.47 0.87 10.84
C VAL A 88 4.71 1.79 9.66
N GLY A 89 3.69 2.08 8.87
CA GLY A 89 3.81 2.87 7.64
C GLY A 89 2.72 3.93 7.52
N SER A 90 3.09 5.09 7.01
CA SER A 90 2.17 6.16 6.63
C SER A 90 1.94 6.15 5.11
N TYR A 91 1.50 7.27 4.55
CA TYR A 91 1.20 7.43 3.12
C TYR A 91 2.33 6.93 2.21
N LEU A 92 3.57 7.34 2.46
CA LEU A 92 4.71 6.99 1.60
C LEU A 92 5.08 5.52 1.67
N GLU A 93 5.26 4.97 2.87
CA GLU A 93 5.72 3.59 3.05
C GLU A 93 4.68 2.61 2.51
N ARG A 94 3.39 2.88 2.77
CA ARG A 94 2.29 2.06 2.25
C ARG A 94 2.19 2.15 0.73
N ALA A 95 2.29 3.34 0.15
CA ALA A 95 2.27 3.50 -1.31
C ALA A 95 3.48 2.80 -1.97
N LEU A 96 4.67 2.87 -1.36
CA LEU A 96 5.84 2.14 -1.86
C LEU A 96 5.63 0.63 -1.87
N LEU A 97 5.13 0.06 -0.76
CA LEU A 97 4.86 -1.38 -0.71
C LEU A 97 3.78 -1.78 -1.70
N PHE A 98 2.69 -1.01 -1.79
CA PHE A 98 1.65 -1.25 -2.79
C PHE A 98 2.24 -1.27 -4.20
N LYS A 99 3.05 -0.28 -4.55
CA LYS A 99 3.63 -0.17 -5.89
C LYS A 99 4.48 -1.39 -6.24
N ILE A 100 5.33 -1.84 -5.31
CA ILE A 100 6.17 -3.02 -5.48
C ILE A 100 5.32 -4.27 -5.76
N LEU A 101 4.25 -4.47 -4.98
CA LEU A 101 3.35 -5.61 -5.14
C LEU A 101 2.55 -5.51 -6.44
N ALA A 102 2.06 -4.32 -6.77
CA ALA A 102 1.32 -4.04 -8.00
C ALA A 102 2.16 -4.33 -9.24
N ASP A 103 3.45 -3.99 -9.25
CA ASP A 103 4.37 -4.30 -10.35
C ASP A 103 4.60 -5.82 -10.50
N ARG A 104 4.61 -6.58 -9.40
CA ARG A 104 4.74 -8.04 -9.44
C ARG A 104 3.50 -8.71 -10.02
N VAL A 105 2.31 -8.20 -9.73
CA VAL A 105 1.05 -8.75 -10.27
C VAL A 105 0.68 -8.14 -11.62
N GLY A 106 1.38 -7.11 -12.08
CA GLY A 106 1.10 -6.45 -13.37
C GLY A 106 -0.13 -5.53 -13.35
N LEU A 107 -0.37 -4.83 -12.24
CA LEU A 107 -1.42 -3.80 -12.15
C LEU A 107 -0.92 -2.46 -12.72
N PRO A 108 -1.67 -1.82 -13.64
CA PRO A 108 -1.30 -0.51 -14.19
C PRO A 108 -1.53 0.58 -13.14
N CYS A 109 -0.47 0.94 -12.42
CA CYS A 109 -0.50 1.97 -11.40
C CYS A 109 0.74 2.86 -11.42
N ALA A 110 0.62 4.06 -10.87
CA ALA A 110 1.70 5.01 -10.69
C ALA A 110 1.81 5.42 -9.22
N LEU A 111 3.04 5.51 -8.72
CA LEU A 111 3.32 6.11 -7.43
C LEU A 111 3.54 7.61 -7.62
N VAL A 112 2.68 8.42 -7.00
CA VAL A 112 2.80 9.87 -7.04
C VAL A 112 3.28 10.37 -5.69
N ARG A 113 4.33 11.19 -5.73
CA ARG A 113 4.91 11.81 -4.54
C ARG A 113 4.39 13.23 -4.36
N GLY A 114 3.73 13.45 -3.23
CA GLY A 114 3.39 14.77 -2.75
C GLY A 114 4.47 15.38 -1.88
N GLN A 115 4.08 16.41 -1.12
CA GLN A 115 4.93 17.09 -0.15
C GLN A 115 4.84 16.42 1.23
N TYR A 116 5.84 16.64 2.10
CA TYR A 116 5.85 16.20 3.50
C TYR A 116 5.52 14.71 3.71
N SER A 117 6.20 13.84 2.96
CA SER A 117 6.00 12.38 3.01
C SER A 117 4.59 11.89 2.67
N ARG A 118 3.75 12.74 2.04
CA ARG A 118 2.57 12.25 1.33
C ARG A 118 2.99 11.58 0.03
N ALA A 119 2.38 10.43 -0.23
CA ALA A 119 2.37 9.80 -1.53
C ALA A 119 1.10 8.96 -1.65
N TRP A 120 0.69 8.68 -2.87
CA TRP A 120 -0.49 7.90 -3.17
C TRP A 120 -0.27 7.08 -4.44
N ILE A 121 -1.19 6.15 -4.67
CA ILE A 121 -1.20 5.33 -5.87
C ILE A 121 -2.34 5.77 -6.75
N GLU A 122 -2.00 6.14 -7.99
CA GLU A 122 -2.97 6.38 -9.05
C GLU A 122 -3.08 5.11 -9.89
N VAL A 123 -4.31 4.71 -10.21
CA VAL A 123 -4.60 3.54 -11.05
C VAL A 123 -5.41 3.96 -12.26
N ALA A 124 -5.18 3.27 -13.37
CA ALA A 124 -5.94 3.45 -14.59
C ALA A 124 -6.77 2.18 -14.80
N ILE A 125 -8.07 2.27 -14.55
CA ILE A 125 -9.01 1.16 -14.73
C ILE A 125 -9.88 1.50 -15.95
N PRO A 126 -9.96 0.63 -16.98
CA PRO A 126 -10.94 0.76 -18.05
C PRO A 126 -12.32 0.90 -17.43
N GLN A 127 -13.05 1.93 -17.81
CA GLN A 127 -14.44 2.04 -17.45
C GLN A 127 -15.16 0.91 -18.20
N GLU A 128 -15.72 -0.07 -17.48
CA GLU A 128 -16.70 -0.98 -18.07
C GLU A 128 -17.83 -0.10 -18.58
N GLU A 129 -17.93 0.07 -19.90
CA GLU A 129 -19.05 0.77 -20.49
C GLU A 129 -20.30 -0.03 -20.14
N ARG A 130 -21.09 0.47 -19.19
CA ARG A 130 -22.46 0.00 -18.96
C ARG A 130 -23.33 0.41 -20.14
N GLY A 131 -23.06 -0.17 -21.30
CA GLY A 131 -23.90 -0.18 -22.48
C GLY A 131 -24.60 -1.53 -22.55
N GLN A 132 -25.91 -1.53 -22.35
CA GLN A 132 -26.77 -2.65 -22.69
C GLN A 132 -26.82 -2.75 -24.22
N ASP A 133 -25.83 -3.34 -24.87
CA ASP A 133 -25.92 -3.70 -26.28
C ASP A 133 -25.35 -5.10 -26.48
N GLU A 134 -26.26 -6.05 -26.73
CA GLU A 134 -25.93 -7.42 -27.05
C GLU A 134 -25.17 -7.49 -28.38
N GLY A 135 -23.93 -7.96 -28.33
CA GLY A 135 -23.17 -8.35 -29.52
C GLY A 135 -22.15 -7.31 -30.00
N GLY A 136 -21.04 -7.20 -29.28
CA GLY A 136 -19.85 -6.50 -29.76
C GLY A 136 -18.71 -6.72 -28.78
N ALA A 137 -17.59 -7.25 -29.25
CA ALA A 137 -16.41 -7.45 -28.43
C ALA A 137 -16.07 -6.16 -27.66
N GLU A 138 -15.83 -6.29 -26.35
CA GLU A 138 -15.24 -5.27 -25.49
C GLU A 138 -14.18 -4.50 -26.29
N PRO A 139 -14.28 -3.16 -26.44
CA PRO A 139 -13.19 -2.41 -27.02
C PRO A 139 -12.01 -2.56 -26.08
N ALA A 140 -11.09 -3.47 -26.42
CA ALA A 140 -9.88 -3.74 -25.69
C ALA A 140 -8.97 -2.52 -25.81
N VAL A 141 -9.29 -1.46 -25.07
CA VAL A 141 -8.46 -0.27 -24.94
C VAL A 141 -7.10 -0.75 -24.43
N PRO A 142 -6.03 -0.60 -25.23
CA PRO A 142 -4.71 -1.02 -24.80
C PRO A 142 -4.37 -0.32 -23.48
N LEU A 143 -3.82 -1.05 -22.50
CA LEU A 143 -3.46 -0.51 -21.19
C LEU A 143 -2.59 0.77 -21.27
N ARG A 144 -1.85 0.94 -22.38
CA ARG A 144 -1.01 2.12 -22.66
C ARG A 144 -1.79 3.41 -22.94
N LEU A 145 -3.08 3.32 -23.29
CA LEU A 145 -3.95 4.46 -23.57
C LEU A 145 -4.82 4.84 -22.37
N LEU A 146 -4.88 4.00 -21.33
CA LEU A 146 -5.60 4.31 -20.11
C LEU A 146 -4.89 5.44 -19.37
N ARG A 147 -5.64 6.48 -19.03
CA ARG A 147 -5.16 7.54 -18.14
C ARG A 147 -5.56 7.21 -16.70
N PRO A 148 -4.69 7.44 -15.71
CA PRO A 148 -5.08 7.30 -14.32
C PRO A 148 -6.28 8.20 -14.01
N ASN A 149 -7.31 7.61 -13.43
CA ASN A 149 -8.58 8.26 -13.12
C ASN A 149 -8.98 8.10 -11.64
N LEU A 150 -8.27 7.22 -10.92
CA LEU A 150 -8.62 6.82 -9.56
C LEU A 150 -7.36 6.80 -8.67
N ILE A 151 -7.55 7.10 -7.39
CA ILE A 151 -6.57 6.99 -6.32
C ILE A 151 -6.96 5.79 -5.45
N VAL A 152 -5.99 4.96 -5.07
CA VAL A 152 -6.21 3.87 -4.11
C VAL A 152 -6.08 4.42 -2.69
N ASP A 153 -7.16 4.34 -1.90
CA ASP A 153 -7.10 4.69 -0.49
C ASP A 153 -6.38 3.57 0.30
N LEU A 154 -5.22 3.91 0.85
CA LEU A 154 -4.42 3.04 1.73
C LEU A 154 -4.45 3.45 3.20
N MET A 155 -5.25 4.46 3.58
CA MET A 155 -5.20 5.10 4.89
C MET A 155 -6.53 5.08 5.65
N ASN A 156 -7.63 5.49 5.02
CA ASN A 156 -8.93 5.64 5.70
C ASN A 156 -9.83 4.45 5.41
N ASN A 157 -10.13 4.21 4.13
CA ASN A 157 -10.96 3.10 3.66
C ASN A 157 -10.11 2.21 2.75
N VAL A 158 -9.33 1.34 3.36
CA VAL A 158 -8.31 0.56 2.65
C VAL A 158 -8.90 -0.24 1.48
N GLY A 159 -8.41 0.03 0.27
CA GLY A 159 -8.83 -0.64 -0.96
C GLY A 159 -9.97 0.05 -1.71
N GLU A 160 -10.56 1.10 -1.15
CA GLU A 160 -11.52 1.93 -1.89
C GLU A 160 -10.81 2.82 -2.91
N LEU A 161 -11.54 3.16 -3.99
CA LEU A 161 -11.03 3.92 -5.11
C LEU A 161 -11.68 5.31 -5.13
N LEU A 162 -10.85 6.34 -4.99
CA LEU A 162 -11.28 7.74 -4.99
C LEU A 162 -11.11 8.33 -6.39
N LEU A 163 -12.08 9.10 -6.87
CA LEU A 163 -11.94 9.80 -8.16
C LEU A 163 -10.83 10.85 -8.09
N LEU A 164 -9.94 10.83 -9.07
CA LEU A 164 -8.94 11.87 -9.26
C LEU A 164 -9.64 13.22 -9.48
N HIS A 165 -9.15 14.29 -8.84
CA HIS A 165 -9.75 15.64 -8.88
C HIS A 165 -11.15 15.78 -8.27
N SER A 166 -11.65 14.75 -7.58
CA SER A 166 -12.80 14.91 -6.69
C SER A 166 -12.37 15.59 -5.39
N TYR A 167 -13.34 16.12 -4.64
CA TYR A 167 -13.07 16.68 -3.32
C TYR A 167 -12.35 15.68 -2.40
N GLU A 168 -12.80 14.42 -2.39
CA GLU A 168 -12.21 13.36 -1.57
C GLU A 168 -10.78 13.02 -2.01
N GLY A 169 -10.55 12.89 -3.32
CA GLY A 169 -9.23 12.64 -3.88
C GLY A 169 -8.25 13.79 -3.59
N ASP A 170 -8.71 15.04 -3.73
CA ASP A 170 -7.91 16.23 -3.42
C ASP A 170 -7.57 16.30 -1.93
N MET A 171 -8.52 15.99 -1.04
CA MET A 171 -8.28 15.91 0.40
C MET A 171 -7.28 14.79 0.75
N TYR A 172 -7.34 13.68 0.03
CA TYR A 172 -6.38 12.59 0.15
C TYR A 172 -4.97 12.98 -0.31
N CYS A 173 -4.84 13.92 -1.24
CA CYS A 173 -3.55 14.40 -1.73
C CYS A 173 -3.00 15.60 -0.94
N ARG A 174 -3.87 16.43 -0.33
CA ARG A 174 -3.51 17.70 0.34
C ARG A 174 -3.35 17.58 1.85
N LYS A 175 -2.37 18.28 2.44
CA LYS A 175 -2.16 18.40 3.89
C LYS A 175 -3.48 18.75 4.64
N PRO A 176 -3.78 18.16 5.82
CA PRO A 176 -4.87 18.68 6.64
C PRO A 176 -4.47 20.09 7.11
N VAL A 177 -5.36 21.05 6.87
CA VAL A 177 -5.20 22.46 7.28
C VAL A 177 -5.07 22.55 8.79
#